data_AF-A0A352RTL8-F1
#
_entry.id   AF-A0A352RTL8-F1
#
_cell.length_a   1.000
_cell.length_b   1.000
_cell.length_c   1.000
_cell.angle_alpha   90.00
_cell.angle_beta   90.00
_cell.angle_gamma   90.00
#
_symmetry.space_group_name_H-M   'P 1'
#
loop_
_entity.id
_entity.type
_entity.pdbx_description
1 polymer ?
#
loop_
_entity_poly.entity_id
_entity_poly.type
_entity_poly.pdbx_seq_one_letter_code
_entity_poly.pdbx_strand_id
1 'polypeptide(L)' 'KPIRFVVPFAAGSATDQLARAVGQAVTQEAKVTVVVDNKPGANGFIAASDVAKAAPDGYTVLITTNTT' A
#
# COMPACT_ATOMS: atom_id res chain seq x y z
N LYS A 1 11.40 -10.51 -4.27
CA LYS A 1 10.19 -9.89 -4.88
C LYS A 1 9.94 -8.58 -4.15
N PRO A 2 9.63 -7.47 -4.84
CA PRO A 2 9.29 -6.23 -4.15
C PRO A 2 7.97 -6.39 -3.39
N ILE A 3 7.86 -5.73 -2.24
CA ILE A 3 6.61 -5.63 -1.49
C ILE A 3 5.79 -4.52 -2.13
N ARG A 4 4.51 -4.77 -2.39
CA ARG A 4 3.55 -3.82 -2.97
C ARG A 4 2.65 -3.29 -1.87
N PHE A 5 2.75 -1.99 -1.61
CA PHE A 5 1.83 -1.25 -0.75
C PHE A 5 0.72 -0.66 -1.61
N VAL A 6 -0.50 -1.14 -1.42
CA VAL A 6 -1.68 -0.61 -2.12
C VAL A 6 -2.34 0.44 -1.23
N VAL A 7 -2.53 1.64 -1.77
CA VAL A 7 -3.06 2.80 -1.05
C VAL A 7 -4.39 3.24 -1.67
N PRO A 8 -5.51 3.32 -0.92
CA PRO A 8 -6.83 3.70 -1.44
C PRO A 8 -7.02 5.21 -1.69
N PHE A 9 -5.94 5.98 -1.78
CA PHE A 9 -5.93 7.43 -1.92
C PHE A 9 -5.03 7.86 -3.07
N ALA A 10 -5.25 9.07 -3.58
CA ALA A 10 -4.44 9.64 -4.64
C ALA A 10 -2.96 9.78 -4.22
N ALA A 11 -2.05 9.71 -5.19
CA ALA A 11 -0.63 9.97 -4.97
C ALA A 11 -0.44 11.39 -4.40
N GLY A 12 0.47 11.54 -3.44
CA GLY A 12 0.72 12.79 -2.73
C GLY A 12 -0.24 13.09 -1.57
N SER A 13 -1.30 12.30 -1.36
CA SER A 13 -2.13 12.39 -0.15
C SER A 13 -1.33 12.08 1.13
N ALA A 14 -1.87 12.46 2.30
CA ALA A 14 -1.24 12.17 3.58
C ALA A 14 -0.98 10.65 3.76
N THR A 15 -1.94 9.80 3.36
CA THR A 15 -1.78 8.34 3.41
C THR A 15 -0.68 7.83 2.47
N ASP A 16 -0.57 8.39 1.26
CA ASP A 16 0.50 8.04 0.32
C ASP A 16 1.88 8.43 0.85
N GLN A 17 2.01 9.63 1.43
CA GLN A 17 3.26 10.09 2.03
C GLN A 17 3.69 9.19 3.20
N LEU A 18 2.75 8.81 4.07
CA LEU A 18 3.00 7.86 5.15
C LEU A 18 3.43 6.49 4.59
N ALA A 19 2.72 5.97 3.57
CA ALA A 19 3.05 4.69 2.95
C ALA A 19 4.47 4.67 2.36
N ARG A 20 4.92 5.78 1.74
CA ARG A 20 6.28 5.93 1.22
C ARG A 20 7.32 5.97 2.34
N ALA A 21 7.07 6.73 3.40
CA ALA A 21 7.98 6.81 4.55
C ALA A 21 8.15 5.44 5.23
N VAL A 22 7.03 4.73 5.48
CA VAL A 22 7.05 3.36 6.02
C VAL A 22 7.75 2.41 5.05
N GLY A 23 7.45 2.50 3.75
CA GLY A 23 8.07 1.67 2.72
C GLY A 23 9.59 1.85 2.64
N GLN A 24 10.08 3.07 2.83
CA GLN A 24 11.51 3.37 2.92
C GLN A 24 12.14 2.70 4.15
N ALA A 25 11.51 2.79 5.32
CA ALA A 25 12.00 2.14 6.55
C ALA A 25 12.04 0.60 6.39
N VAL A 26 10.96 0.01 5.85
CA VAL A 26 10.91 -1.42 5.53
C VAL A 26 12.01 -1.82 4.55
N THR A 27 12.27 -1.00 3.52
CA THR A 27 13.35 -1.26 2.57
C THR A 27 14.71 -1.25 3.25
N GLN A 28 14.94 -0.35 4.21
CA GLN A 28 16.21 -0.27 4.95
C GLN A 28 16.44 -1.47 5.86
N GLU A 29 15.39 -1.95 6.54
CA GLU A 29 15.48 -3.04 7.51
C GLU A 29 15.45 -4.42 6.84
N ALA A 30 14.43 -4.68 6.00
CA ALA A 30 14.22 -5.97 5.36
C ALA A 30 15.08 -6.18 4.11
N LYS A 31 15.76 -5.14 3.61
CA LYS A 31 16.54 -5.15 2.36
C LYS A 31 15.70 -5.56 1.13
N VAL A 32 14.40 -5.30 1.17
CA VAL A 32 13.45 -5.58 0.08
C VAL A 32 12.84 -4.28 -0.39
N THR A 33 12.84 -4.04 -1.70
CA THR A 33 12.21 -2.86 -2.29
C THR A 33 10.70 -2.82 -2.02
N VAL A 34 10.19 -1.67 -1.59
CA VAL A 34 8.76 -1.39 -1.49
C VAL A 34 8.29 -0.53 -2.65
N VAL A 35 7.19 -0.93 -3.30
CA VAL A 35 6.52 -0.20 -4.38
C VAL A 35 5.16 0.27 -3.87
N VAL A 36 4.90 1.57 -3.96
CA VAL A 36 3.60 2.16 -3.59
C VAL A 36 2.72 2.27 -4.83
N ASP A 37 1.51 1.71 -4.76
CA ASP A 37 0.51 1.67 -5.81
C ASP A 37 -0.80 2.33 -5.34
N ASN A 38 -1.12 3.48 -5.94
CA ASN A 38 -2.30 4.27 -5.57
C ASN A 38 -3.53 3.83 -6.36
N LYS A 39 -4.55 3.33 -5.67
CA LYS A 39 -5.84 2.89 -6.24
C LYS A 39 -7.02 3.62 -5.57
N PRO A 40 -7.20 4.93 -5.84
CA PRO A 40 -8.29 5.70 -5.25
C PRO A 40 -9.66 5.28 -5.80
N GLY A 41 -10.71 5.55 -5.01
CA GLY A 41 -12.11 5.42 -5.43
C GLY A 41 -12.93 4.45 -4.58
N ALA A 42 -14.26 4.53 -4.73
CA ALA A 42 -15.25 3.72 -4.02
C ALA A 42 -14.99 3.60 -2.50
N ASN A 43 -14.60 4.70 -1.85
CA ASN A 43 -14.22 4.72 -0.42
C ASN A 43 -13.22 3.62 -0.04
N GLY A 44 -12.23 3.35 -0.91
CA GLY A 44 -11.17 2.37 -0.68
C GLY A 44 -11.52 0.93 -1.06
N PHE A 45 -12.77 0.65 -1.46
CA PHE A 45 -13.20 -0.69 -1.84
C PHE A 45 -12.42 -1.27 -3.03
N ILE A 46 -11.96 -0.43 -3.96
CA ILE A 46 -11.15 -0.84 -5.11
C ILE A 46 -9.81 -1.42 -4.65
N ALA A 47 -9.09 -0.70 -3.79
CA ALA A 47 -7.82 -1.15 -3.23
C ALA A 47 -8.00 -2.39 -2.34
N ALA A 48 -9.02 -2.39 -1.48
CA ALA A 48 -9.31 -3.52 -0.61
C ALA A 48 -9.61 -4.80 -1.40
N SER A 49 -10.42 -4.70 -2.46
CA SER A 49 -10.75 -5.82 -3.35
C SER A 49 -9.53 -6.34 -4.12
N ASP A 50 -8.62 -5.44 -4.53
CA ASP A 50 -7.38 -5.80 -5.21
C ASP A 50 -6.45 -6.61 -4.28
N VAL A 51 -6.24 -6.13 -3.04
CA VAL A 51 -5.42 -6.82 -2.04
C VAL A 51 -6.05 -8.13 -1.59
N ALA A 52 -7.38 -8.18 -1.41
CA ALA A 52 -8.09 -9.40 -1.01
C ALA A 52 -7.97 -10.55 -2.03
N LYS A 53 -7.75 -10.22 -3.31
CA LYS A 53 -7.53 -11.20 -4.39
C LYS A 53 -6.05 -11.55 -4.60
N ALA A 54 -5.14 -10.86 -3.94
CA ALA A 54 -3.71 -11.12 -4.07
C ALA A 54 -3.34 -12.47 -3.41
N ALA A 55 -2.20 -13.04 -3.82
CA ALA A 55 -1.66 -14.21 -3.15
C ALA A 55 -1.38 -13.88 -1.66
N PRO A 56 -1.74 -14.77 -0.71
CA PRO A 56 -1.51 -14.57 0.72
C PRO A 56 -0.03 -14.84 1.09
N ASP A 57 0.90 -14.25 0.35
CA ASP A 57 2.35 -14.46 0.46
C ASP A 57 3.07 -13.33 1.21
N GLY A 58 2.33 -12.34 1.71
CA GLY A 58 2.86 -11.19 2.45
C GLY A 58 3.49 -10.10 1.58
N TYR A 59 3.53 -10.25 0.25
CA TYR A 59 4.12 -9.25 -0.65
C TYR A 59 3.12 -8.20 -1.15
N THR A 60 1.83 -8.32 -0.81
CA THR A 60 0.81 -7.31 -1.13
C THR A 60 0.10 -6.90 0.14
N VAL A 61 0.25 -5.62 0.52
CA VAL A 61 -0.25 -5.08 1.78
C VAL A 61 -1.12 -3.87 1.51
N LEU A 62 -2.28 -3.80 2.17
CA LEU A 62 -3.15 -2.63 2.14
C LEU A 62 -2.68 -1.62 3.19
N ILE A 63 -2.38 -0.40 2.77
CA ILE A 63 -2.10 0.73 3.67
C ILE A 63 -3.30 1.67 3.60
N THR A 64 -4.09 1.71 4.67
CA THR A 64 -5.35 2.46 4.71
C THR A 64 -5.50 3.26 6.01
N THR A 65 -6.61 3.99 6.14
CA THR A 65 -6.98 4.79 7.31
C THR A 65 -8.34 4.36 7.85
N ASN A 66 -8.75 4.91 8.99
CA ASN A 66 -10.07 4.68 9.59
C ASN A 66 -11.24 5.38 8.86
N THR A 67 -10.97 6.11 7.78
CA THR A 67 -11.97 6.90 7.03
C THR A 67 -12.51 6.16 5.81
N THR A 68 -12.12 4.90 5.62
CA THR A 68 -12.49 3.98 4.55
C THR A 68 -12.77 2.62 5.17
#